data_AF-A0A0A9B3Y7-F1
#
_entry.id   AF-A0A0A9B3Y7-F1
#
_cell.length_a   1.000
_cell.length_b   1.000
_cell.length_c   1.000
_cell.angle_alpha   90.00
_cell.angle_beta   90.00
_cell.angle_gamma   90.00
#
_symmetry.space_group_name_H-M   'P 1'
#
loop_
_entity.id
_entity.type
_entity.pdbx_description
1 polymer ?
#
loop_
_entity_poly.entity_id
_entity_poly.type
_entity_poly.pdbx_seq_one_letter_code
_entity_poly.pdbx_strand_id
1 'polypeptide(L)'
;MKLWTTTKMDAGSSGYSGFLEPDDVSIECIKITVALLHQFRPKTLIQHKDTPLQLCCAGLKVRFGVSAKFPGNAGRPKLNIVVDIPENLSQVLEFCDDLAQRSSPESGGTSEWRPLIKKYGNMNRPTVRLNIPTVASGDIAIYSTDMYKKERDGTIQKLVFSKVDAVELDSMLRGNMVDAFFSLQIYDYQQNAGIRLVANMLVIHSK
;
A
#
# COMPACT_ATOMS: atom_id res chain seq x y z
N MET A 1 -14.46 -19.58 16.43
CA MET A 1 -14.06 -19.08 17.76
C MET A 1 -13.16 -17.87 17.55
N LYS A 2 -13.47 -16.78 18.24
CA LYS A 2 -12.80 -15.48 18.11
C LYS A 2 -11.60 -15.50 19.06
N LEU A 3 -10.38 -15.48 18.54
CA LEU A 3 -9.18 -15.35 19.38
C LEU A 3 -8.71 -13.91 19.26
N TRP A 4 -9.00 -13.10 20.27
CA TRP A 4 -8.40 -11.78 20.41
C TRP A 4 -7.11 -11.92 21.20
N THR A 5 -5.98 -11.66 20.57
CA THR A 5 -4.73 -11.45 21.32
C THR A 5 -4.59 -9.96 21.56
N THR A 6 -4.71 -9.54 22.82
CA THR A 6 -4.43 -8.16 23.23
C THR A 6 -2.93 -8.00 23.33
N THR A 7 -2.29 -7.52 22.27
CA THR A 7 -0.91 -7.03 22.35
C THR A 7 -0.98 -5.52 22.48
N LYS A 8 -0.64 -4.98 23.66
CA LYS A 8 -0.38 -3.55 23.81
C LYS A 8 0.87 -3.23 22.99
N MET A 9 0.69 -2.48 21.91
CA MET A 9 1.81 -1.78 21.28
C MET A 9 2.04 -0.51 22.07
N ASP A 10 3.20 -0.41 22.72
CA ASP A 10 3.67 0.87 23.23
C ASP A 10 3.92 1.80 22.04
N ALA A 11 3.44 3.05 22.13
CA ALA A 11 3.51 4.05 21.07
C ALA A 11 4.94 4.41 20.63
N GLY A 12 5.98 3.85 21.28
CA GLY A 12 7.39 4.10 20.99
C GLY A 12 8.23 2.87 20.63
N SER A 13 7.64 1.68 20.49
CA SER A 13 8.40 0.46 20.15
C SER A 13 7.72 -0.34 19.04
N SER A 14 7.62 0.26 17.84
CA SER A 14 7.15 -0.47 16.66
C SER A 14 8.30 -1.26 16.06
N GLY A 15 8.17 -2.59 15.99
CA GLY A 15 9.08 -3.49 15.27
C GLY A 15 9.08 -3.32 13.74
N TYR A 16 9.00 -2.08 13.26
CA TYR A 16 8.93 -1.67 11.86
C TYR A 16 10.00 -0.61 11.57
N SER A 17 11.26 -0.91 11.89
CA SER A 17 12.44 -0.03 11.78
C SER A 17 12.88 0.28 10.33
N GLY A 18 11.95 0.43 9.39
CA GLY A 18 12.25 0.61 7.97
C GLY A 18 11.20 1.38 7.17
N PHE A 19 10.11 1.83 7.79
CA PHE A 19 9.14 2.72 7.13
C PHE A 19 9.49 4.18 7.46
N LEU A 20 9.44 5.03 6.44
CA LEU A 20 9.71 6.46 6.57
C LEU A 20 8.41 7.26 6.50
N GLU A 21 8.28 8.28 7.34
CA GLU A 21 7.25 9.30 7.12
C GLU A 21 7.61 10.12 5.89
N PRO A 22 6.64 10.75 5.18
CA PRO A 22 6.93 11.47 3.96
C PRO A 22 7.96 12.61 4.15
N ASP A 23 7.94 13.24 5.32
CA ASP A 23 8.84 14.34 5.66
C ASP A 23 10.30 13.88 5.90
N ASP A 24 10.52 12.60 6.21
CA ASP A 24 11.84 12.00 6.40
C ASP A 24 12.50 11.58 5.07
N VAL A 25 11.76 11.65 3.96
CA VAL A 25 12.21 11.21 2.65
C VAL A 25 12.94 12.32 1.92
N SER A 26 14.26 12.26 1.91
CA SER A 26 15.08 13.05 0.98
C SER A 26 14.92 12.54 -0.46
N ILE A 27 14.20 13.28 -1.31
CA ILE A 27 13.94 12.91 -2.72
C ILE A 27 15.24 12.70 -3.53
N GLU A 28 16.31 13.42 -3.21
CA GLU A 28 17.62 13.29 -3.84
C GLU A 28 18.28 11.92 -3.58
N CYS A 29 17.90 11.24 -2.50
CA CYS A 29 18.37 9.91 -2.16
C CYS A 29 17.49 8.81 -2.77
N ILE A 30 16.44 9.15 -3.50
CA ILE A 30 15.58 8.18 -4.19
C ILE A 30 16.25 7.79 -5.51
N LYS A 31 16.40 6.48 -5.72
CA LYS A 31 16.92 5.93 -6.97
C LYS A 31 16.18 4.69 -7.40
N ILE A 32 16.27 4.40 -8.69
CA ILE A 32 15.74 3.19 -9.28
C ILE A 32 16.88 2.26 -9.63
N THR A 33 16.81 1.03 -9.15
CA THR A 33 17.79 -0.01 -9.45
C THR A 33 17.12 -1.22 -10.07
N VAL A 34 17.82 -1.85 -11.01
CA VAL A 34 17.38 -3.10 -11.62
C VAL A 34 18.14 -4.24 -10.95
N ALA A 35 17.47 -4.99 -10.08
CA ALA A 35 18.06 -6.16 -9.45
C ALA A 35 17.95 -7.37 -10.39
N LEU A 36 19.10 -7.87 -10.84
CA LEU A 36 19.21 -9.13 -11.57
C LEU A 36 19.18 -10.31 -10.59
N LEU A 37 17.98 -10.71 -10.18
CA LEU A 37 17.81 -11.97 -9.46
C LEU A 37 18.17 -13.11 -10.41
N HIS A 38 19.20 -13.89 -10.06
CA HIS A 38 19.92 -14.84 -10.93
C HIS A 38 19.08 -15.94 -11.61
N GLN A 39 17.76 -15.99 -11.41
CA GLN A 39 16.83 -16.94 -12.02
C GLN A 39 15.44 -16.34 -12.35
N PHE A 40 15.25 -15.03 -12.21
CA PHE A 40 13.95 -14.36 -12.40
C PHE A 40 14.05 -13.16 -13.34
N ARG A 41 12.89 -12.77 -13.90
CA ARG A 41 12.72 -11.48 -14.58
C ARG A 41 13.37 -10.36 -13.74
N PRO A 42 14.14 -9.44 -14.36
CA PRO A 42 14.72 -8.31 -13.66
C PRO A 42 13.64 -7.60 -12.83
N LYS A 43 13.92 -7.33 -11.56
CA LYS A 43 13.00 -6.62 -10.69
C LYS A 43 13.50 -5.20 -10.47
N THR A 44 12.75 -4.24 -10.96
CA THR A 44 13.01 -2.82 -10.72
C THR A 44 12.56 -2.45 -9.31
N LEU A 45 13.45 -1.84 -8.54
CA LEU A 45 13.24 -1.43 -7.15
C LEU A 45 13.36 0.08 -7.04
N ILE A 46 12.44 0.69 -6.31
CA ILE A 46 12.54 2.08 -5.86
C ILE A 46 13.20 2.04 -4.49
N GLN A 47 14.32 2.74 -4.34
CA GLN A 47 15.13 2.72 -3.12
C GLN A 47 15.33 4.12 -2.55
N HIS A 48 15.50 4.21 -1.24
CA HIS A 48 16.00 5.38 -0.53
C HIS A 48 17.18 4.96 0.34
N LYS A 49 18.31 5.66 0.20
CA LYS A 49 19.56 5.35 0.93
C LYS A 49 19.92 3.84 0.89
N ASP A 50 19.88 3.27 -0.32
CA ASP A 50 20.19 1.85 -0.62
C ASP A 50 19.22 0.80 -0.06
N THR A 51 18.14 1.21 0.58
CA THR A 51 17.09 0.31 1.07
C THR A 51 15.82 0.44 0.22
N PRO A 52 15.01 -0.62 0.03
CA PRO A 52 13.72 -0.50 -0.64
C PRO A 52 12.86 0.58 0.03
N LEU A 53 12.30 1.50 -0.74
CA LEU A 53 11.49 2.59 -0.20
C LEU A 53 10.18 2.02 0.37
N GLN A 54 10.01 2.20 1.67
CA GLN A 54 8.78 1.87 2.40
C GLN A 54 8.32 3.10 3.17
N LEU A 55 7.03 3.42 3.08
CA LEU A 55 6.47 4.65 3.62
C LEU A 55 5.39 4.33 4.65
N CYS A 56 5.34 5.13 5.71
CA CYS A 56 4.19 5.20 6.59
C CYS A 56 3.52 6.58 6.44
N CYS A 57 2.21 6.63 6.54
CA CYS A 57 1.47 7.89 6.60
C CYS A 57 0.21 7.71 7.45
N ALA A 58 0.08 8.58 8.46
CA ALA A 58 -1.02 8.54 9.41
C ALA A 58 -2.25 9.30 8.90
N GLY A 59 -3.43 8.91 9.37
CA GLY A 59 -4.66 9.68 9.18
C GLY A 59 -5.17 9.77 7.74
N LEU A 60 -4.84 8.80 6.88
CA LEU A 60 -5.32 8.77 5.50
C LEU A 60 -6.83 8.49 5.46
N LYS A 61 -7.60 9.37 4.82
CA LYS A 61 -9.05 9.25 4.73
C LYS A 61 -9.44 8.26 3.62
N VAL A 62 -10.13 7.18 3.97
CA VAL A 62 -10.64 6.20 2.99
C VAL A 62 -11.87 6.75 2.28
N ARG A 63 -11.74 7.01 0.96
CA ARG A 63 -12.85 7.44 0.10
C ARG A 63 -13.66 6.27 -0.44
N PHE A 64 -12.96 5.28 -0.98
CA PHE A 64 -13.55 4.07 -1.55
C PHE A 64 -12.93 2.88 -0.83
N GLY A 65 -13.78 2.13 -0.13
CA GLY A 65 -13.35 0.90 0.53
C GLY A 65 -13.16 -0.24 -0.47
N VAL A 66 -13.13 -1.46 0.06
CA VAL A 66 -12.77 -2.67 -0.68
C VAL A 66 -13.90 -3.07 -1.63
N SER A 67 -13.56 -3.22 -2.92
CA SER A 67 -14.50 -3.73 -3.93
C SER A 67 -14.14 -5.16 -4.31
N ALA A 68 -15.08 -6.10 -4.09
CA ALA A 68 -14.96 -7.48 -4.57
C ALA A 68 -15.31 -7.63 -6.06
N LYS A 69 -15.71 -6.54 -6.74
CA LYS A 69 -16.25 -6.59 -8.12
C LYS A 69 -15.24 -7.07 -9.16
N PHE A 70 -13.94 -7.05 -8.86
CA PHE A 70 -12.90 -7.44 -9.79
C PHE A 70 -12.18 -8.69 -9.28
N PRO A 71 -12.36 -9.85 -9.95
CA PRO A 71 -11.51 -10.99 -9.69
C PRO A 71 -10.08 -10.62 -10.08
N GLY A 72 -9.18 -10.70 -9.10
CA GLY A 72 -7.74 -10.73 -9.28
C GLY A 72 -7.26 -12.07 -9.82
N ASN A 73 -5.94 -12.25 -9.82
CA ASN A 73 -5.32 -13.45 -10.38
C ASN A 73 -5.82 -14.71 -9.66
N ALA A 74 -6.08 -15.78 -10.42
CA ALA A 74 -6.65 -17.05 -9.92
C ALA A 74 -8.04 -16.93 -9.27
N GLY A 75 -8.87 -15.95 -9.67
CA GLY A 75 -10.25 -15.80 -9.18
C GLY A 75 -10.38 -15.16 -7.79
N ARG A 76 -9.27 -14.72 -7.19
CA ARG A 76 -9.24 -14.11 -5.85
C ARG A 76 -9.70 -12.67 -5.90
N PRO A 77 -10.49 -12.15 -4.94
CA PRO A 77 -10.93 -10.76 -4.99
C PRO A 77 -9.73 -9.79 -4.94
N LYS A 78 -9.71 -8.80 -5.84
CA LYS A 78 -8.64 -7.78 -5.89
C LYS A 78 -8.90 -6.68 -4.85
N LEU A 79 -8.35 -6.85 -3.66
CA LEU A 79 -8.62 -5.94 -2.54
C LEU A 79 -7.81 -4.65 -2.64
N ASN A 80 -8.50 -3.53 -2.78
CA ASN A 80 -7.89 -2.20 -2.82
C ASN A 80 -8.76 -1.21 -2.08
N ILE A 81 -8.13 -0.23 -1.46
CA ILE A 81 -8.79 0.98 -0.99
C ILE A 81 -8.24 2.20 -1.71
N VAL A 82 -9.04 3.25 -1.79
CA VAL A 82 -8.62 4.56 -2.29
C VAL A 82 -8.65 5.55 -1.15
N VAL A 83 -7.52 6.22 -0.94
CA VAL A 83 -7.33 7.18 0.15
C VAL A 83 -7.01 8.57 -0.39
N ASP A 84 -7.49 9.61 0.28
CA ASP A 84 -6.96 10.96 0.12
C ASP A 84 -5.55 11.00 0.73
N ILE A 85 -4.61 11.68 0.07
CA ILE A 85 -3.24 11.84 0.57
C ILE A 85 -2.91 13.30 0.87
N PRO A 86 -2.05 13.58 1.86
CA PRO A 86 -1.51 14.92 2.13
C PRO A 86 -0.46 15.32 1.07
N GLU A 87 -0.16 16.62 1.03
CA GLU A 87 0.74 17.22 0.03
C GLU A 87 2.16 16.65 0.10
N ASN A 88 2.73 16.48 1.29
CA ASN A 88 4.07 15.91 1.48
C ASN A 88 4.17 14.48 0.92
N LEU A 89 3.16 13.64 1.17
CA LEU A 89 3.09 12.31 0.56
C LEU A 89 2.89 12.40 -0.96
N SER A 90 2.10 13.36 -1.46
CA SER A 90 1.91 13.58 -2.90
C SER A 90 3.26 13.86 -3.58
N GLN A 91 4.07 14.77 -3.03
CA GLN A 91 5.36 15.15 -3.60
C GLN A 91 6.34 13.96 -3.69
N VAL A 92 6.44 13.15 -2.64
CA VAL A 92 7.31 11.95 -2.65
C VAL A 92 6.85 10.95 -3.72
N LEU A 93 5.54 10.73 -3.82
CA LEU A 93 4.97 9.77 -4.75
C LEU A 93 5.00 10.26 -6.21
N GLU A 94 4.80 11.56 -6.46
CA GLU A 94 4.96 12.19 -7.79
C GLU A 94 6.41 12.04 -8.26
N PHE A 95 7.38 12.36 -7.41
CA PHE A 95 8.80 12.18 -7.74
C PHE A 95 9.13 10.74 -8.10
N CYS A 96 8.61 9.78 -7.31
CA CYS A 96 8.78 8.35 -7.59
C CYS A 96 8.15 7.93 -8.92
N ASP A 97 6.94 8.40 -9.22
CA ASP A 97 6.22 8.09 -10.47
C ASP A 97 6.97 8.66 -11.69
N ASP A 98 7.40 9.92 -11.64
CA ASP A 98 8.16 10.59 -12.70
C ASP A 98 9.52 9.91 -12.93
N LEU A 99 10.21 9.52 -11.86
CA LEU A 99 11.48 8.81 -11.96
C LEU A 99 11.27 7.43 -12.60
N ALA A 100 10.25 6.69 -12.17
CA ALA A 100 9.97 5.35 -12.69
C ALA A 100 9.46 5.36 -14.13
N GLN A 101 8.66 6.36 -14.49
CA GLN A 101 8.21 6.55 -15.86
C GLN A 101 9.39 6.82 -16.78
N ARG A 102 10.34 7.68 -16.38
CA ARG A 102 11.53 7.99 -17.20
C ARG A 102 12.46 6.79 -17.37
N SER A 103 12.59 5.94 -16.36
CA SER A 103 13.38 4.71 -16.44
C SER A 103 12.71 3.57 -17.24
N SER A 104 11.41 3.69 -17.56
CA SER A 104 10.66 2.63 -18.25
C SER A 104 10.97 2.53 -19.77
N PRO A 105 11.02 3.61 -20.57
CA PRO A 105 11.39 3.58 -21.99
C PRO A 105 12.80 3.06 -22.26
N GLU A 106 13.76 3.39 -21.38
CA GLU A 106 15.15 2.93 -21.48
C GLU A 106 15.27 1.40 -21.41
N SER A 107 14.23 0.72 -20.92
CA SER A 107 14.15 -0.73 -20.79
C SER A 107 13.49 -1.44 -22.00
N GLY A 108 13.09 -0.70 -23.05
CA GLY A 108 12.50 -1.26 -24.28
C GLY A 108 11.03 -1.70 -24.19
N GLY A 109 10.28 -1.23 -23.18
CA GLY A 109 8.86 -1.59 -22.99
C GLY A 109 7.89 -0.73 -23.82
N THR A 110 6.83 -1.33 -24.38
CA THR A 110 5.76 -0.63 -25.12
C THR A 110 4.52 -0.33 -24.28
N SER A 111 4.54 -0.67 -22.99
CA SER A 111 3.39 -0.54 -22.10
C SER A 111 3.05 0.92 -21.79
N GLU A 112 1.75 1.23 -21.70
CA GLU A 112 1.26 2.56 -21.33
C GLU A 112 1.49 2.80 -19.83
N TRP A 113 2.15 3.91 -19.49
CA TRP A 113 2.35 4.30 -18.09
C TRP A 113 1.04 4.77 -17.45
N ARG A 114 0.69 4.19 -16.31
CA ARG A 114 -0.50 4.55 -15.52
C ARG A 114 -0.07 5.40 -14.33
N PRO A 115 -0.47 6.69 -14.27
CA PRO A 115 -0.12 7.56 -13.16
C PRO A 115 -0.56 6.99 -11.81
N LEU A 116 0.35 7.03 -10.83
CA LEU A 116 0.11 6.57 -9.47
C LEU A 116 -0.97 7.41 -8.75
N ILE A 117 -0.86 8.74 -8.84
CA ILE A 117 -1.78 9.67 -8.21
C ILE A 117 -2.93 9.99 -9.16
N LYS A 118 -4.14 9.95 -8.63
CA LYS A 118 -5.37 10.31 -9.34
C LYS A 118 -6.10 11.42 -8.63
N LYS A 119 -6.65 12.35 -9.39
CA LYS A 119 -7.55 13.40 -8.89
C LYS A 119 -8.95 13.07 -9.38
N TYR A 120 -9.91 12.88 -8.45
CA TYR A 120 -11.29 12.53 -8.80
C TYR A 120 -12.23 13.73 -8.56
N GLY A 121 -12.99 14.09 -9.60
CA GLY A 121 -14.09 15.07 -9.55
C GLY A 121 -13.66 16.50 -9.16
N ASN A 122 -14.63 17.30 -8.71
CA ASN A 122 -14.46 18.75 -8.48
C ASN A 122 -13.61 19.12 -7.25
N MET A 123 -13.25 18.17 -6.38
CA MET A 123 -12.52 18.47 -5.14
C MET A 123 -11.00 18.55 -5.32
N ASN A 124 -10.47 18.20 -6.50
CA ASN A 124 -9.05 18.26 -6.88
C ASN A 124 -8.05 17.67 -5.85
N ARG A 125 -8.51 16.80 -4.95
CA ARG A 125 -7.66 16.18 -3.93
C ARG A 125 -6.87 15.02 -4.53
N PRO A 126 -5.55 14.94 -4.30
CA PRO A 126 -4.76 13.80 -4.74
C PRO A 126 -5.19 12.54 -3.98
N THR A 127 -5.34 11.44 -4.72
CA THR A 127 -5.70 10.15 -4.17
C THR A 127 -4.81 9.06 -4.73
N VAL A 128 -4.60 8.02 -3.93
CA VAL A 128 -3.85 6.83 -4.34
C VAL A 128 -4.63 5.57 -4.01
N ARG A 129 -4.28 4.49 -4.70
CA ARG A 129 -4.85 3.16 -4.46
C ARG A 129 -3.86 2.30 -3.68
N LEU A 130 -4.25 1.90 -2.47
CA LEU A 130 -3.51 0.94 -1.66
C LEU A 130 -4.03 -0.47 -1.94
N ASN A 131 -3.17 -1.33 -2.46
CA ASN A 131 -3.45 -2.75 -2.66
C ASN A 131 -3.26 -3.50 -1.34
N ILE A 132 -4.26 -4.30 -0.95
CA ILE A 132 -4.22 -5.16 0.24
C ILE A 132 -3.92 -6.59 -0.22
N PRO A 133 -2.66 -7.04 -0.17
CA PRO A 133 -2.28 -8.37 -0.65
C PRO A 133 -2.91 -9.51 0.16
N THR A 134 -3.18 -10.61 -0.53
CA THR A 134 -3.65 -11.87 0.04
C THR A 134 -2.69 -12.98 -0.31
N VAL A 135 -2.43 -13.90 0.63
CA VAL A 135 -1.61 -15.09 0.44
C VAL A 135 -2.46 -16.35 0.60
N ALA A 136 -2.11 -17.41 -0.13
CA ALA A 136 -2.75 -18.71 0.04
C ALA A 136 -2.24 -19.37 1.32
N SER A 137 -3.14 -19.95 2.11
CA SER A 137 -2.85 -20.77 3.27
C SER A 137 -3.69 -22.05 3.14
N GLY A 138 -3.10 -23.10 2.55
CA GLY A 138 -3.86 -24.28 2.13
C GLY A 138 -4.94 -23.92 1.11
N ASP A 139 -6.18 -24.37 1.36
CA ASP A 139 -7.34 -24.14 0.49
C ASP A 139 -8.00 -22.76 0.67
N ILE A 140 -7.52 -21.96 1.65
CA ILE A 140 -8.07 -20.64 1.95
C ILE A 140 -7.08 -19.53 1.61
N ALA A 141 -7.58 -18.30 1.46
CA ALA A 141 -6.77 -17.10 1.35
C ALA A 141 -6.86 -16.30 2.65
N ILE A 142 -5.73 -15.75 3.08
CA ILE A 142 -5.63 -14.84 4.22
C ILE A 142 -4.97 -13.53 3.78
N TYR A 143 -5.16 -12.47 4.57
CA TYR A 143 -4.46 -11.21 4.35
C TYR A 143 -2.96 -11.38 4.62
N SER A 144 -2.13 -10.83 3.74
CA SER A 144 -0.69 -10.67 3.99
C SER A 144 -0.39 -9.34 4.69
N THR A 145 -1.37 -8.44 4.76
CA THR A 145 -1.28 -7.16 5.46
C THR A 145 -1.59 -7.37 6.94
N ASP A 146 -0.72 -6.90 7.83
CA ASP A 146 -1.04 -6.83 9.26
C ASP A 146 -2.13 -5.76 9.50
N MET A 147 -3.19 -6.11 10.22
CA MET A 147 -4.30 -5.21 10.46
C MET A 147 -4.49 -4.98 11.95
N TYR A 148 -4.72 -3.72 12.31
CA TYR A 148 -4.97 -3.28 13.68
C TYR A 148 -6.18 -2.36 13.70
N LYS A 149 -6.84 -2.30 14.86
CA LYS A 149 -7.89 -1.34 15.17
C LYS A 149 -7.42 -0.44 16.29
N LYS A 150 -7.49 0.87 16.07
CA LYS A 150 -7.21 1.90 17.08
C LYS A 150 -8.54 2.42 17.60
N GLU A 151 -8.85 2.13 18.85
CA GLU A 151 -10.05 2.61 19.53
C GLU A 151 -9.92 4.09 19.91
N ARG A 152 -11.04 4.74 20.27
CA ARG A 152 -11.08 6.16 20.62
C ARG A 152 -10.23 6.53 21.83
N ASP A 153 -10.03 5.58 22.75
CA ASP A 153 -9.16 5.72 23.93
C ASP A 153 -7.67 5.59 23.58
N GLY A 154 -7.34 5.39 22.30
CA GLY A 154 -5.97 5.20 21.81
C GLY A 154 -5.50 3.74 21.86
N THR A 155 -6.30 2.82 22.40
CA THR A 155 -5.94 1.39 22.48
C THR A 155 -5.85 0.79 21.09
N ILE A 156 -4.70 0.15 20.78
CA ILE A 156 -4.49 -0.55 19.51
C ILE A 156 -4.63 -2.06 19.74
N GLN A 157 -5.48 -2.71 18.93
CA GLN A 157 -5.74 -4.15 18.98
C GLN A 157 -5.45 -4.79 17.63
N LYS A 158 -4.76 -5.93 17.61
CA LYS A 158 -4.52 -6.69 16.38
C LYS A 158 -5.82 -7.37 15.92
N LEU A 159 -6.13 -7.21 14.64
CA LEU A 159 -7.23 -7.89 13.97
C LEU A 159 -6.71 -9.17 13.35
N VAL A 160 -7.27 -10.31 13.75
CA VAL A 160 -6.92 -11.63 13.22
C VAL A 160 -8.08 -12.14 12.37
N PHE A 161 -7.82 -12.30 11.08
CA PHE A 161 -8.78 -12.85 10.12
C PHE A 161 -8.43 -14.30 9.81
N SER A 162 -9.40 -15.19 9.95
CA SER A 162 -9.22 -16.61 9.58
C SER A 162 -9.35 -16.85 8.07
N LYS A 163 -9.92 -15.89 7.33
CA LYS A 163 -10.08 -15.92 5.87
C LYS A 163 -10.24 -14.50 5.35
N VAL A 164 -10.06 -14.30 4.05
CA VAL A 164 -10.42 -13.05 3.37
C VAL A 164 -11.94 -12.86 3.41
N ASP A 165 -12.37 -11.77 4.04
CA ASP A 165 -13.76 -11.29 4.02
C ASP A 165 -13.78 -9.83 3.56
N ALA A 166 -14.01 -9.64 2.26
CA ALA A 166 -14.01 -8.31 1.66
C ALA A 166 -15.15 -7.42 2.18
N VAL A 167 -16.27 -8.01 2.60
CA VAL A 167 -17.45 -7.26 3.09
C VAL A 167 -17.19 -6.75 4.50
N GLU A 168 -16.68 -7.63 5.38
CA GLU A 168 -16.27 -7.24 6.73
C GLU A 168 -15.19 -6.15 6.66
N LEU A 169 -14.15 -6.35 5.85
CA LEU A 169 -13.07 -5.37 5.70
C LEU A 169 -13.56 -4.03 5.13
N ASP A 170 -14.44 -4.04 4.13
CA ASP A 170 -15.04 -2.80 3.60
C ASP A 170 -15.82 -2.05 4.68
N SER A 171 -16.59 -2.76 5.50
CA SER A 171 -17.38 -2.15 6.60
C SER A 171 -16.49 -1.46 7.63
N MET A 172 -15.28 -1.98 7.88
CA MET A 172 -14.32 -1.42 8.82
C MET A 172 -13.55 -0.23 8.23
N LEU A 173 -13.31 -0.20 6.92
CA LEU A 173 -12.50 0.83 6.27
C LEU A 173 -13.34 2.00 5.75
N ARG A 174 -14.56 1.75 5.27
CA ARG A 174 -15.34 2.75 4.54
C ARG A 174 -15.65 3.97 5.40
N GLY A 175 -15.12 5.11 4.97
CA GLY A 175 -15.32 6.40 5.63
C GLY A 175 -14.60 6.54 6.98
N ASN A 176 -13.66 5.64 7.30
CA ASN A 176 -12.78 5.75 8.44
C ASN A 176 -11.41 6.30 8.01
N MET A 177 -10.62 6.74 9.00
CA MET A 177 -9.22 7.09 8.79
C MET A 177 -8.35 5.86 9.03
N VAL A 178 -7.22 5.78 8.32
CA VAL A 178 -6.26 4.70 8.48
C VAL A 178 -4.84 5.26 8.55
N ASP A 179 -4.02 4.69 9.43
CA ASP A 179 -2.57 4.82 9.30
C ASP A 179 -2.10 3.68 8.39
N ALA A 180 -1.39 4.02 7.32
CA ALA A 180 -0.97 3.06 6.30
C ALA A 180 0.54 2.94 6.25
N PHE A 181 1.03 1.71 6.22
CA PHE A 181 2.44 1.35 6.05
C PHE A 181 2.52 0.53 4.78
N PHE A 182 3.23 1.01 3.77
CA PHE A 182 3.19 0.43 2.44
C PHE A 182 4.52 0.51 1.71
N SER A 183 4.71 -0.40 0.77
CA SER A 183 5.87 -0.47 -0.12
C SER A 183 5.47 -0.08 -1.55
N LEU A 184 6.41 0.47 -2.30
CA LEU A 184 6.21 0.80 -3.71
C LEU A 184 6.71 -0.35 -4.60
N GLN A 185 5.89 -0.77 -5.56
CA GLN A 185 6.25 -1.81 -6.52
C GLN A 185 5.96 -1.37 -7.94
N ILE A 186 6.99 -1.34 -8.79
CA ILE A 186 6.81 -1.14 -10.22
C ILE A 186 6.22 -2.41 -10.81
N TYR A 187 5.20 -2.25 -11.66
CA TYR A 187 4.61 -3.33 -12.42
C TYR A 187 4.63 -3.00 -13.90
N ASP A 188 4.73 -4.04 -14.72
CA ASP A 188 4.44 -4.01 -16.14
C ASP A 188 3.60 -5.27 -16.45
N TYR A 189 2.32 -5.06 -16.74
CA TYR A 189 1.36 -6.14 -16.91
C TYR A 189 0.25 -5.77 -17.89
N GLN A 190 -0.02 -6.65 -18.85
CA GLN A 190 -1.09 -6.47 -19.85
C GLN A 190 -1.05 -5.09 -20.53
N GLN A 191 0.11 -4.67 -21.05
CA GLN A 191 0.32 -3.36 -21.69
C GLN A 191 0.15 -2.15 -20.76
N ASN A 192 0.16 -2.36 -19.44
CA ASN A 192 0.07 -1.28 -18.45
C ASN A 192 1.30 -1.35 -17.54
N ALA A 193 2.06 -0.26 -17.52
CA ALA A 193 3.15 -0.05 -16.58
C ALA A 193 2.73 0.96 -15.49
N GLY A 194 3.39 0.96 -14.35
CA GLY A 194 3.18 1.96 -13.30
C GLY A 194 3.68 1.51 -11.94
N ILE A 195 3.36 2.30 -10.91
CA ILE A 195 3.65 1.97 -9.52
C ILE A 195 2.38 1.49 -8.82
N ARG A 196 2.51 0.41 -8.05
CA ARG A 196 1.50 -0.09 -7.12
C ARG A 196 1.97 0.12 -5.70
N LEU A 197 1.13 0.73 -4.86
CA LEU A 197 1.33 0.77 -3.42
C LEU A 197 0.77 -0.50 -2.78
N VAL A 198 1.58 -1.23 -2.03
CA VAL A 198 1.21 -2.50 -1.39
C VAL A 198 1.20 -2.29 0.12
N ALA A 199 0.03 -2.44 0.74
CA ALA A 199 -0.13 -2.29 2.18
C ALA A 199 0.53 -3.46 2.93
N ASN A 200 1.52 -3.13 3.75
CA ASN A 200 2.18 -4.04 4.68
C ASN A 200 1.44 -4.07 6.02
N MET A 201 1.02 -2.90 6.50
CA MET A 201 0.23 -2.76 7.73
C MET A 201 -0.82 -1.65 7.58
N LEU A 202 -2.00 -1.85 8.18
CA LEU A 202 -3.07 -0.87 8.30
C LEU A 202 -3.54 -0.76 9.75
N VAL A 203 -3.59 0.46 10.29
CA VAL A 203 -4.20 0.77 11.59
C VAL A 203 -5.50 1.53 11.34
N ILE A 204 -6.63 0.88 11.56
CA ILE A 204 -7.96 1.41 11.29
C ILE A 204 -8.45 2.19 12.49
N HIS A 205 -8.77 3.47 12.32
CA HIS A 205 -9.29 4.30 13.40
C HIS A 205 -10.78 4.00 13.59
N SER A 206 -11.12 3.54 14.78
CA SER A 206 -12.50 3.37 15.24
C SER A 206 -13.16 4.74 15.32
N LYS A 207 -14.34 4.85 14.73
CA LYS A 207 -15.15 6.07 14.81
C LYS A 207 -15.57 6.37 16.22
#